data_AF-Q8HY29-F1
#
_entry.id   AF-Q8HY29-F1
#
_cell.length_a   1.000
_cell.length_b   1.000
_cell.length_c   1.000
_cell.angle_alpha   90.00
_cell.angle_beta   90.00
_cell.angle_gamma   90.00
#
_symmetry.space_group_name_H-M   'P 1'
#
loop_
_entity.id
_entity.type
_entity.pdbx_description
1 polymer ?
#
loop_
_entity_poly.entity_id
_entity_poly.type
_entity_poly.pdbx_seq_one_letter_code
_entity_poly.pdbx_strand_id
1 'polypeptide(L)'
;TLDLSDNPSLGDSGLMAALCPNKFPALQYLALRNAGMETPSGVCAALAAARVQPQSLDLSHNSLRVTAPGATRCVWPSALSSLNLSFAGLEQVPKGLPTKLSVLDL
;
A
#
# COMPACT_ATOMS: atom_id res chain seq x y z
N THR A 1 14.12 -5.27 -1.98
CA THR A 1 13.09 -4.72 -2.87
C THR A 1 12.23 -5.84 -3.40
N LEU A 2 10.94 -5.61 -3.56
CA LEU A 2 9.97 -6.47 -4.24
C LEU A 2 9.12 -5.57 -5.13
N ASP A 3 9.03 -5.89 -6.41
CA ASP A 3 8.25 -5.13 -7.37
C ASP A 3 7.20 -6.06 -7.98
N LEU A 4 5.93 -5.73 -7.78
CA LEU A 4 4.77 -6.44 -8.30
C LEU A 4 3.95 -5.52 -9.22
N SER A 5 4.57 -4.48 -9.77
CA SER A 5 3.92 -3.55 -10.69
C SER A 5 3.45 -4.25 -11.96
N ASP A 6 2.50 -3.62 -12.66
CA ASP A 6 1.93 -4.09 -13.92
C ASP A 6 1.25 -5.47 -13.83
N ASN A 7 0.67 -5.74 -12.66
CA ASN A 7 -0.21 -6.88 -12.40
C ASN A 7 -1.63 -6.37 -12.10
N PRO A 8 -2.38 -5.84 -13.10
CA PRO A 8 -3.63 -5.13 -12.85
C PRO A 8 -4.73 -6.01 -12.22
N SER A 9 -4.62 -7.33 -12.32
CA SER A 9 -5.53 -8.29 -11.69
C SER A 9 -5.12 -8.73 -10.28
N LEU A 10 -4.02 -8.20 -9.72
CA LEU A 10 -3.55 -8.59 -8.39
C LEU A 10 -4.54 -8.12 -7.32
N GLY A 11 -4.79 -6.81 -7.24
CA GLY A 11 -5.73 -6.24 -6.28
C GLY A 11 -5.37 -6.49 -4.80
N ASP A 12 -6.15 -5.90 -3.90
CA ASP A 12 -5.91 -6.00 -2.45
C ASP A 12 -5.95 -7.46 -1.96
N SER A 13 -6.86 -8.27 -2.51
CA SER A 13 -7.00 -9.69 -2.15
C SER A 13 -5.87 -10.57 -2.71
N GLY A 14 -5.44 -10.33 -3.96
CA GLY A 14 -4.30 -11.06 -4.51
C GLY A 14 -3.00 -10.66 -3.85
N LEU A 15 -2.84 -9.40 -3.42
CA LEU A 15 -1.71 -8.97 -2.61
C LEU A 15 -1.65 -9.71 -1.28
N MET A 16 -2.79 -9.84 -0.58
CA MET A 16 -2.90 -10.63 0.65
C MET A 16 -2.43 -12.08 0.45
N ALA A 17 -2.73 -12.68 -0.70
CA ALA A 17 -2.30 -14.03 -1.04
C ALA A 17 -0.81 -14.11 -1.44
N ALA A 18 -0.30 -13.10 -2.15
CA ALA A 18 1.07 -13.05 -2.64
C ALA A 18 2.08 -12.81 -1.50
N LEU A 19 1.73 -11.98 -0.52
CA LEU A 19 2.58 -11.68 0.62
C LEU A 19 2.49 -12.78 1.68
N CYS A 20 3.27 -13.85 1.50
CA CYS A 20 3.38 -14.91 2.49
C CYS A 20 3.91 -14.38 3.85
N PRO A 21 3.24 -14.71 4.97
CA PRO A 21 3.63 -14.22 6.30
C PRO A 21 5.09 -14.50 6.65
N ASN A 22 5.80 -13.48 7.12
CA ASN A 22 7.21 -13.52 7.55
C ASN A 22 8.22 -13.94 6.46
N LYS A 23 7.84 -13.99 5.19
CA LYS A 23 8.77 -14.39 4.10
C LYS A 23 9.64 -13.25 3.57
N PHE A 24 9.34 -12.02 3.94
CA PHE A 24 10.03 -10.83 3.44
C PHE A 24 10.62 -9.96 4.58
N PRO A 25 11.43 -10.52 5.50
CA PRO A 25 11.88 -9.80 6.70
C PRO A 25 12.81 -8.61 6.42
N ALA A 26 13.52 -8.62 5.28
CA ALA A 26 14.45 -7.56 4.88
C ALA A 26 13.87 -6.64 3.80
N LEU A 27 12.55 -6.70 3.54
CA LEU A 27 11.95 -5.90 2.49
C LEU A 27 11.90 -4.42 2.88
N GLN A 28 12.61 -3.58 2.13
CA GLN A 28 12.63 -2.13 2.36
C GLN A 28 11.73 -1.35 1.39
N TYR A 29 11.66 -1.77 0.13
CA TYR A 29 10.85 -1.11 -0.90
C TYR A 29 9.89 -2.12 -1.52
N LEU A 30 8.60 -1.77 -1.52
CA LEU A 30 7.54 -2.51 -2.18
C LEU A 30 6.89 -1.63 -3.24
N ALA A 31 6.92 -2.08 -4.49
CA ALA A 31 6.25 -1.42 -5.61
C ALA A 31 5.02 -2.21 -6.06
N LEU A 32 3.91 -1.51 -6.21
CA LEU A 32 2.60 -2.02 -6.60
C LEU A 32 1.97 -1.09 -7.66
N ARG A 33 2.77 -0.56 -8.60
CA ARG A 33 2.26 0.38 -9.60
C ARG A 33 1.36 -0.35 -10.58
N ASN A 34 0.21 0.22 -10.93
CA ASN A 34 -0.71 -0.42 -11.88
C ASN A 34 -1.00 -1.90 -11.53
N ALA A 35 -1.19 -2.18 -10.23
CA ALA A 35 -1.38 -3.53 -9.69
C ALA A 35 -2.83 -3.80 -9.26
N GLY A 36 -3.76 -2.94 -9.67
CA GLY A 36 -5.18 -3.06 -9.33
C GLY A 36 -5.50 -2.78 -7.86
N MET A 37 -4.62 -2.07 -7.13
CA MET A 37 -4.89 -1.70 -5.74
C MET A 37 -6.11 -0.79 -5.68
N GLU A 38 -7.04 -1.05 -4.76
CA GLU A 38 -8.31 -0.31 -4.69
C GLU A 38 -8.27 0.78 -3.64
N THR A 39 -7.70 0.50 -2.46
CA THR A 39 -7.65 1.45 -1.35
C THR A 39 -6.32 1.38 -0.59
N PRO A 40 -5.78 2.51 -0.10
CA PRO A 40 -4.60 2.49 0.78
C PRO A 40 -4.81 1.62 2.04
N SER A 41 -6.02 1.59 2.59
CA SER A 41 -6.36 0.77 3.76
C SER A 41 -6.31 -0.74 3.49
N GLY A 42 -6.73 -1.19 2.30
CA GLY A 42 -6.66 -2.59 1.91
C GLY A 42 -5.22 -3.06 1.76
N VAL A 43 -4.38 -2.23 1.14
CA VAL A 43 -2.93 -2.48 1.07
C VAL A 43 -2.31 -2.55 2.47
N CYS A 44 -2.64 -1.60 3.35
CA CYS A 44 -2.18 -1.62 4.72
C CYS A 44 -2.55 -2.93 5.43
N ALA A 45 -3.80 -3.40 5.26
CA ALA A 45 -4.26 -4.65 5.86
C ALA A 45 -3.47 -5.87 5.36
N ALA A 46 -3.15 -5.92 4.06
CA ALA A 46 -2.31 -6.97 3.48
C ALA A 46 -0.89 -6.97 4.06
N LEU A 47 -0.28 -5.79 4.19
CA LEU A 47 1.04 -5.65 4.81
C LEU A 47 1.05 -6.11 6.28
N ALA A 48 0.03 -5.71 7.05
CA ALA A 48 -0.11 -6.08 8.45
C ALA A 48 -0.27 -7.59 8.63
N ALA A 49 -1.13 -8.23 7.82
CA ALA A 49 -1.34 -9.68 7.85
C ALA A 49 -0.07 -10.46 7.51
N ALA A 50 0.69 -9.98 6.52
CA ALA A 50 1.94 -10.60 6.09
C ALA A 50 3.15 -10.26 6.98
N ARG A 51 2.99 -9.32 7.92
CA ARG A 51 4.05 -8.76 8.78
C ARG A 51 5.20 -8.16 7.97
N VAL A 52 4.86 -7.50 6.87
CA VAL A 52 5.82 -6.87 5.97
C VAL A 52 6.03 -5.42 6.43
N GLN A 53 7.30 -5.02 6.58
CA GLN A 53 7.70 -3.73 7.17
C GLN A 53 8.53 -2.89 6.19
N PRO A 54 8.00 -2.46 5.04
CA PRO A 54 8.75 -1.68 4.08
C PRO A 54 8.97 -0.25 4.60
N GLN A 55 10.11 0.33 4.26
CA GLN A 55 10.40 1.74 4.46
C GLN A 55 9.75 2.62 3.40
N SER A 56 9.49 2.06 2.22
CA SER A 56 8.95 2.77 1.06
C SER A 56 7.90 1.93 0.35
N LEU A 57 6.77 2.54 0.06
CA LEU A 57 5.63 1.92 -0.62
C LEU A 57 5.21 2.78 -1.82
N ASP A 58 5.14 2.17 -2.98
CA ASP A 58 4.74 2.84 -4.21
C ASP A 58 3.41 2.25 -4.73
N LEU A 59 2.35 3.06 -4.64
CA LEU A 59 1.00 2.74 -5.11
C LEU A 59 0.61 3.60 -6.32
N SER A 60 1.57 4.27 -6.96
CA SER A 60 1.29 5.14 -8.10
C SER A 60 0.62 4.38 -9.25
N HIS A 61 -0.11 5.10 -10.10
CA HIS A 61 -0.80 4.52 -11.26
C HIS A 61 -1.85 3.43 -10.93
N ASN A 62 -2.39 3.39 -9.72
CA ASN A 62 -3.60 2.60 -9.41
C ASN A 62 -4.82 3.52 -9.38
N SER A 63 -6.00 3.04 -9.75
CA SER A 63 -7.24 3.81 -9.60
C SER A 63 -7.75 3.75 -8.16
N LEU A 64 -7.06 4.43 -7.24
CA LEU A 64 -7.36 4.39 -5.81
C LEU A 64 -8.66 5.12 -5.50
N ARG A 65 -9.50 4.50 -4.69
CA ARG A 65 -10.76 5.07 -4.19
C ARG A 65 -10.55 5.65 -2.79
N VAL A 66 -11.28 6.72 -2.49
CA VAL A 66 -11.31 7.28 -1.13
C VAL A 66 -11.95 6.27 -0.18
N THR A 67 -11.23 5.93 0.88
CA THR A 67 -11.68 4.98 1.89
C THR A 67 -13.00 5.45 2.53
N ALA A 68 -14.03 4.60 2.51
CA ALA A 68 -15.34 4.93 3.07
C ALA A 68 -15.28 5.18 4.60
N PRO A 69 -16.15 6.06 5.15
CA PRO A 69 -16.30 6.20 6.60
C PRO A 69 -16.68 4.86 7.23
N GLY A 70 -15.87 4.38 8.18
CA GLY A 70 -16.09 3.09 8.86
C GLY A 70 -15.19 1.95 8.38
N ALA A 71 -14.33 2.17 7.39
CA ALA A 71 -13.31 1.19 7.02
C ALA A 71 -12.40 0.85 8.20
N THR A 72 -12.03 -0.42 8.29
CA THR A 72 -11.19 -0.97 9.36
C THR A 72 -9.93 -0.15 9.52
N ARG A 73 -9.71 0.37 10.74
CA ARG A 73 -8.45 1.04 11.08
C ARG A 73 -7.31 0.05 10.90
N CYS A 74 -6.40 0.35 10.00
CA CYS A 74 -5.17 -0.40 9.83
C CYS A 74 -4.00 0.35 10.47
N VAL A 75 -3.04 -0.40 11.02
CA VAL A 75 -1.78 0.15 11.51
C VAL A 75 -0.74 -0.01 10.42
N TRP A 76 -0.30 1.11 9.87
CA TRP A 76 0.77 1.11 8.88
C TRP A 76 2.07 0.55 9.45
N PRO A 77 2.93 -0.03 8.59
CA PRO A 77 4.27 -0.43 8.98
C PRO A 77 5.02 0.69 9.70
N SER A 78 5.60 0.41 10.86
CA SER A 78 6.25 1.43 11.69
C SER A 78 7.52 2.01 11.05
N ALA A 79 8.14 1.24 10.15
CA ALA A 79 9.29 1.67 9.37
C ALA A 79 8.94 2.52 8.15
N LEU A 80 7.66 2.62 7.77
CA LEU A 80 7.23 3.32 6.57
C LEU A 80 7.52 4.82 6.70
N SER A 81 8.30 5.34 5.76
CA SER A 81 8.74 6.74 5.72
C SER A 81 8.46 7.42 4.38
N SER A 82 8.26 6.64 3.31
CA SER A 82 7.91 7.14 1.99
C SER A 82 6.68 6.42 1.46
N LEU A 83 5.71 7.20 1.00
CA LEU A 83 4.50 6.71 0.34
C LEU A 83 4.27 7.49 -0.95
N ASN A 84 4.16 6.78 -2.07
CA ASN A 84 3.84 7.36 -3.36
C ASN A 84 2.40 7.00 -3.78
N LEU A 85 1.56 8.00 -3.94
CA LEU A 85 0.17 7.93 -4.42
C LEU A 85 -0.03 8.73 -5.73
N SER A 86 1.04 9.16 -6.38
CA SER A 86 0.99 9.93 -7.62
C SER A 86 0.23 9.19 -8.73
N PHE A 87 -0.44 9.95 -9.59
CA PHE A 87 -1.24 9.41 -10.70
C PHE A 87 -2.28 8.38 -10.29
N ALA A 88 -2.76 8.42 -9.04
CA ALA A 88 -3.70 7.43 -8.52
C ALA A 88 -5.19 7.78 -8.73
N GLY A 89 -5.49 8.85 -9.48
CA GLY A 89 -6.87 9.30 -9.70
C GLY A 89 -7.58 9.82 -8.44
N LEU A 90 -6.82 10.17 -7.40
CA LEU A 90 -7.35 10.69 -6.15
C LEU A 90 -7.81 12.15 -6.32
N GLU A 91 -9.10 12.40 -6.16
CA GLU A 91 -9.65 13.78 -6.11
C GLU A 91 -9.51 14.42 -4.73
N GLN A 92 -9.28 13.60 -3.70
CA GLN A 92 -9.16 14.01 -2.31
C GLN A 92 -8.08 13.18 -1.63
N VAL A 93 -7.42 13.78 -0.62
CA VAL A 93 -6.45 13.04 0.20
C VAL A 93 -7.18 11.92 0.95
N PRO A 94 -6.78 10.65 0.77
CA PRO A 94 -7.45 9.53 1.40
C PRO A 94 -7.30 9.57 2.92
N LYS A 95 -8.35 9.17 3.62
CA LYS A 95 -8.32 9.07 5.08
C LYS A 95 -7.55 7.82 5.50
N GLY A 96 -6.91 7.90 6.67
CA GLY A 96 -6.21 6.76 7.26
C GLY A 96 -4.81 6.52 6.72
N LEU A 97 -4.17 7.53 6.13
CA LEU A 97 -2.73 7.52 5.84
C LEU A 97 -1.88 7.45 7.11
N PRO A 98 -0.60 7.05 7.02
CA PRO A 98 0.32 7.08 8.16
C PRO A 98 0.41 8.48 8.78
N THR A 99 0.52 8.57 10.10
CA THR A 99 0.59 9.85 10.82
C THR A 99 1.93 10.56 10.66
N LYS A 100 2.97 9.86 10.22
CA LYS A 100 4.31 10.39 9.99
C LYS A 100 4.91 9.78 8.73
N LEU A 101 5.33 10.63 7.81
CA LEU A 101 6.09 10.28 6.62
C LEU A 101 7.19 11.34 6.43
N SER A 102 8.33 10.92 5.89
CA SER A 102 9.36 11.83 5.39
C SER A 102 9.01 12.33 3.99
N VAL A 103 8.39 11.47 3.17
CA VAL A 103 7.95 11.80 1.81
C VAL A 103 6.54 11.28 1.59
N LEU A 104 5.66 12.14 1.10
CA LEU A 104 4.35 11.80 0.58
C LEU A 104 4.23 12.44 -0.80
N ASP A 105 4.05 11.60 -1.83
CA ASP A 105 3.80 12.02 -3.21
C ASP A 105 2.32 11.74 -3.53
N LEU A 106 1.60 12.72 -4.09
CA LEU A 106 0.13 12.72 -4.28
C LEU A 106 -0.23 13.01 -5.74
#